data_AF-W8S347-F1
#
_entry.id   AF-W8S347-F1
#
_cell.length_a   1.000
_cell.length_b   1.000
_cell.length_c   1.000
_cell.angle_alpha   90.00
_cell.angle_beta   90.00
_cell.angle_gamma   90.00
#
_symmetry.space_group_name_H-M   'P 1'
#
loop_
_entity.id
_entity.type
_entity.pdbx_description
1 polymer ?
#
loop_
_entity_poly.entity_id
_entity_poly.type
_entity_poly.pdbx_seq_one_letter_code
_entity_poly.pdbx_strand_id
1 'polypeptide(L)'
;MALDEIQQPNIGKPDYARGASSAGLKLCAILTTVGFAIFWVSALFTVSGLVGGAGVHWSMPVLCLIGLAVGIYGRRRVECR
;
A
#
# COMPACT_ATOMS: atom_id res chain seq x y z
N MET A 1 0.85 33.09 -29.54
CA MET A 1 0.85 32.98 -28.06
C MET A 1 -0.52 32.50 -27.60
N ALA A 2 -0.89 31.27 -27.99
CA ALA A 2 -2.23 30.70 -27.75
C ALA A 2 -2.23 29.15 -27.71
N LEU A 3 -1.06 28.51 -27.63
CA LEU A 3 -0.92 27.05 -27.57
C LEU A 3 -0.41 26.55 -26.20
N ASP A 4 0.05 27.45 -25.32
CA ASP A 4 0.58 27.09 -24.00
C ASP A 4 -0.53 26.76 -22.97
N GLU A 5 -1.78 27.14 -23.24
CA GLU A 5 -2.93 26.89 -22.34
C GLU A 5 -3.66 25.56 -22.64
N ILE A 6 -3.41 24.91 -23.78
CA ILE A 6 -4.07 23.64 -24.17
C ILE A 6 -3.24 22.41 -23.79
N GLN A 7 -1.97 22.56 -23.41
CA GLN A 7 -1.24 21.48 -22.74
C GLN A 7 -1.64 21.40 -21.28
N GLN A 8 -2.90 21.02 -21.04
CA GLN A 8 -3.29 20.39 -19.80
C GLN A 8 -2.28 19.26 -19.55
N PRO A 9 -1.47 19.32 -18.47
CA PRO A 9 -0.41 18.34 -18.27
C PRO A 9 -1.08 16.98 -18.19
N ASN A 10 -0.84 16.17 -19.22
CA ASN A 10 -1.43 14.86 -19.45
C ASN A 10 -1.83 14.18 -18.13
N ILE A 11 -3.13 14.16 -17.82
CA ILE A 11 -3.70 13.51 -16.64
C ILE A 11 -3.48 12.01 -16.87
N GLY A 12 -2.34 11.51 -16.37
CA GLY A 12 -1.86 10.17 -16.71
C GLY A 12 -0.38 10.09 -17.05
N LYS A 13 0.38 11.21 -17.10
CA LYS A 13 1.84 11.12 -17.07
C LYS A 13 2.25 10.58 -15.69
N PRO A 14 2.80 9.36 -15.62
CA PRO A 14 3.21 8.79 -14.34
C PRO A 14 4.30 9.67 -13.72
N ASP A 15 4.22 9.89 -12.40
CA ASP A 15 5.05 10.85 -11.64
C ASP A 15 6.58 10.69 -11.83
N TYR A 16 7.03 9.55 -12.36
CA TYR A 16 8.44 9.38 -12.74
C TYR A 16 8.87 10.33 -13.86
N ALA A 17 7.97 10.73 -14.76
CA ALA A 17 8.26 11.62 -15.89
C ALA A 17 8.51 13.09 -15.46
N ARG A 18 8.14 13.45 -14.22
CA ARG A 18 8.35 14.77 -13.62
C ARG A 18 9.57 14.84 -12.68
N GLY A 19 10.36 13.76 -12.59
CA GLY A 19 11.45 13.67 -11.61
C GLY A 19 10.97 13.53 -10.15
N ALA A 20 9.65 13.38 -9.93
CA ALA A 20 9.06 13.25 -8.59
C ALA A 20 9.28 11.85 -7.98
N SER A 21 9.73 10.87 -8.76
CA SER A 21 10.12 9.52 -8.32
C SER A 21 11.42 9.58 -7.49
N SER A 22 11.33 10.03 -6.24
CA SER A 22 12.38 9.74 -5.27
C SER A 22 12.37 8.24 -4.99
N ALA A 23 13.55 7.63 -4.81
CA ALA A 23 13.67 6.23 -4.42
C ALA A 23 12.80 5.88 -3.18
N GLY A 24 12.57 6.88 -2.31
CA GLY A 24 11.68 6.78 -1.15
C GLY A 24 10.21 6.51 -1.47
N LEU A 25 9.63 7.10 -2.52
CA LEU A 25 8.23 6.84 -2.90
C LEU A 25 8.04 5.41 -3.42
N LYS A 26 8.98 4.93 -4.24
CA LYS A 26 8.98 3.54 -4.72
C LYS A 26 9.05 2.56 -3.56
N LEU A 27 9.93 2.83 -2.58
CA LEU A 27 10.02 2.02 -1.39
C LEU A 27 8.72 2.04 -0.57
N CYS A 28 8.10 3.20 -0.38
CA CYS A 28 6.81 3.29 0.34
C CYS A 28 5.69 2.54 -0.38
N ALA A 29 5.65 2.59 -1.72
CA ALA A 29 4.70 1.81 -2.52
C ALA A 29 4.93 0.30 -2.34
N ILE A 30 6.18 -0.17 -2.35
CA ILE A 30 6.52 -1.58 -2.08
C ILE A 30 6.08 -1.99 -0.67
N LEU A 31 6.40 -1.18 0.34
CA LEU A 31 5.99 -1.43 1.73
C LEU A 31 4.46 -1.52 1.86
N THR A 32 3.74 -0.67 1.13
CA THR A 32 2.28 -0.68 1.10
C THR A 32 1.75 -2.00 0.56
N THR A 33 2.24 -2.42 -0.61
CA THR A 33 1.81 -3.66 -1.27
C THR A 33 2.14 -4.88 -0.42
N VAL A 34 3.36 -4.97 0.11
CA VAL A 34 3.79 -6.10 0.94
C VAL A 34 3.02 -6.14 2.27
N GLY A 35 2.85 -4.99 2.92
CA GLY A 35 2.09 -4.90 4.17
C GLY A 35 0.64 -5.36 4.02
N PHE A 36 -0.06 -4.88 2.99
CA PHE A 36 -1.43 -5.32 2.73
C PHE A 36 -1.52 -6.79 2.29
N ALA A 37 -0.54 -7.30 1.55
CA ALA A 37 -0.50 -8.72 1.20
C ALA A 37 -0.41 -9.60 2.46
N ILE A 38 0.51 -9.27 3.37
CA ILE A 38 0.66 -9.97 4.66
C ILE A 38 -0.63 -9.86 5.48
N PHE A 39 -1.23 -8.67 5.54
CA PHE A 39 -2.50 -8.44 6.23
C PHE A 39 -3.60 -9.36 5.68
N TRP A 40 -3.83 -9.38 4.37
CA TRP A 40 -4.94 -10.17 3.81
C TRP A 40 -4.78 -11.67 4.03
N VAL A 41 -3.56 -12.20 3.86
CA VAL A 41 -3.27 -13.62 4.10
C VAL A 41 -3.52 -13.97 5.57
N SER A 42 -2.92 -13.22 6.49
CA SER A 42 -3.03 -13.49 7.93
C SER A 42 -4.43 -13.21 8.49
N ALA A 43 -5.13 -12.20 7.96
CA ALA A 43 -6.53 -11.91 8.28
C ALA A 43 -7.43 -13.08 7.89
N LEU A 44 -7.24 -13.67 6.70
CA LEU A 44 -8.01 -14.83 6.26
C LEU A 44 -7.88 -16.00 7.24
N PHE A 45 -6.66 -16.35 7.66
CA PHE A 45 -6.42 -17.42 8.64
C PHE A 45 -6.98 -17.09 10.02
N THR A 46 -6.89 -15.82 10.44
CA THR A 46 -7.43 -15.38 11.73
C THR A 46 -8.96 -15.48 11.72
N VAL A 47 -9.62 -14.98 10.67
CA VAL A 47 -11.09 -15.05 10.53
C VAL A 47 -11.56 -16.49 10.36
N SER A 48 -10.87 -17.30 9.56
CA SER A 48 -11.26 -18.70 9.33
C SER A 48 -11.18 -19.53 10.61
N GLY A 49 -10.19 -19.30 11.48
CA GLY A 49 -10.16 -19.99 12.77
C GLY A 49 -11.14 -19.46 13.79
N LEU A 50 -11.48 -18.16 13.76
CA LEU A 50 -12.56 -17.61 14.59
C LEU A 50 -13.93 -18.19 14.20
N VAL A 51 -14.19 -18.38 12.90
CA VAL A 51 -15.47 -18.91 12.40
C VAL A 51 -15.53 -20.43 12.46
N GLY A 52 -14.43 -21.12 12.09
CA GLY A 52 -14.37 -22.57 12.00
C GLY A 52 -13.97 -23.28 13.29
N GLY A 53 -13.64 -22.55 14.36
CA GLY A 53 -13.17 -23.13 15.63
C GLY A 53 -11.80 -23.81 15.55
N ALA A 54 -11.09 -23.65 14.43
CA ALA A 54 -9.75 -24.20 14.25
C ALA A 54 -8.73 -23.37 15.05
N GLY A 55 -7.83 -24.05 15.75
CA GLY A 55 -6.75 -23.38 16.49
C GLY A 55 -5.86 -22.58 15.55
N VAL A 56 -5.91 -21.25 15.67
CA VAL A 56 -5.02 -20.35 14.92
C VAL A 56 -3.74 -20.15 15.72
N HIS A 57 -2.60 -20.32 15.06
CA HIS A 57 -1.33 -19.98 15.68
C HIS A 57 -1.27 -18.48 15.98
N TRP A 58 -0.78 -18.10 17.17
CA TRP A 58 -0.75 -16.72 17.66
C TRP A 58 -0.02 -15.74 16.72
N SER A 59 0.85 -16.24 15.84
CA SER A 59 1.53 -15.41 14.84
C SER A 59 0.57 -14.81 13.80
N MET A 60 -0.58 -15.45 13.51
CA MET A 60 -1.52 -14.94 12.50
C MET A 60 -2.17 -13.61 12.89
N PRO A 61 -2.80 -13.45 14.07
CA PRO A 61 -3.34 -12.15 14.46
C PRO A 61 -2.25 -11.08 14.61
N VAL A 62 -1.03 -11.46 15.04
CA VAL A 62 0.11 -10.54 15.13
C VAL A 62 0.54 -10.05 13.73
N LEU A 63 0.70 -10.96 12.78
CA LEU A 63 1.04 -10.62 11.39
C LEU A 63 -0.06 -9.77 10.73
N CYS A 64 -1.32 -10.01 11.08
CA CYS A 64 -2.45 -9.22 10.61
C CYS A 64 -2.32 -7.75 11.04
N LEU A 65 -2.11 -7.51 12.33
CA LEU A 65 -1.93 -6.16 12.87
C LEU A 65 -0.69 -5.47 12.30
N ILE A 66 0.44 -6.19 12.19
CA ILE A 66 1.69 -5.64 11.64
C ILE A 66 1.53 -5.30 10.16
N GLY A 67 0.97 -6.22 9.36
CA GLY A 67 0.73 -6.01 7.93
C GLY A 67 -0.17 -4.79 7.68
N LEU A 68 -1.23 -4.64 8.47
CA LEU A 68 -2.12 -3.50 8.39
C LEU A 68 -1.40 -2.18 8.72
N ALA A 69 -0.64 -2.16 9.81
CA ALA A 69 0.11 -0.98 10.23
C ALA A 69 1.15 -0.54 9.18
N VAL A 70 1.91 -1.50 8.63
CA VAL A 70 2.92 -1.25 7.59
C VAL A 70 2.25 -0.79 6.28
N GLY A 71 1.14 -1.42 5.90
CA GLY A 71 0.36 -1.04 4.71
C GLY A 71 -0.14 0.40 4.79
N ILE A 72 -0.77 0.76 5.91
CA ILE A 72 -1.25 2.13 6.15
C ILE A 72 -0.09 3.14 6.20
N TYR A 73 1.02 2.78 6.84
CA TYR A 73 2.20 3.65 6.91
C TYR A 73 2.76 3.95 5.52
N GLY A 74 3.00 2.92 4.70
CA GLY A 74 3.46 3.09 3.33
C GLY A 74 2.50 3.94 2.51
N ARG A 75 1.18 3.69 2.64
CA ARG A 75 0.15 4.42 1.91
C ARG A 75 0.14 5.91 2.26
N ARG A 76 0.17 6.26 3.55
CA ARG A 76 0.21 7.66 4.00
C ARG A 76 1.43 8.41 3.49
N ARG A 77 2.58 7.72 3.36
CA ARG A 77 3.82 8.33 2.82
C ARG A 77 3.75 8.58 1.31
N VAL A 78 2.92 7.84 0.58
CA VAL A 78 2.68 8.07 -0.85
C VAL A 78 1.62 9.15 -1.07
N GLU A 79 0.57 9.19 -0.24
CA GLU A 79 -0.58 10.10 -0.41
C GLU A 79 -0.35 11.53 0.12
N CYS A 80 0.42 11.73 1.19
CA CYS A 80 0.61 13.07 1.81
C CYS A 80 1.68 13.93 1.12
N ARG A 81 1.74 13.95 -0.21
CA ARG A 81 2.60 14.86 -1.00
C ARG A 81 1.84 16.03 -1.58
#